data_AF-A0A218WLL6-F1
#
_entry.id   AF-A0A218WLL6-F1
#
_cell.length_a   1.000
_cell.length_b   1.000
_cell.length_c   1.000
_cell.angle_alpha   90.00
_cell.angle_beta   90.00
_cell.angle_gamma   90.00
#
_symmetry.space_group_name_H-M   'P 1'
#
loop_
_entity.id
_entity.type
_entity.pdbx_description
1 polymer ?
#
loop_
_entity_poly.entity_id
_entity_poly.type
_entity_poly.pdbx_seq_one_letter_code
_entity_poly.pdbx_strand_id
1 'polypeptide(L)'
;MAEISGRNGGVALDVKAADASAKAAMDEQETGACCFVLPTFVQKMIAEVCGTYFLIFAGCGSVVVNRNEKVVTEPGIAITWGLAVLVLVYSVGHISGAHFNPAVTIAFATCKRFPWKHVPAYVAAQMLGSLLASGTLRLLFTGRHDQFAGTLPTGSDMQAFVIEFIITFYLMFVISGVATDNRAIGELAGLAIGATILLNVMFTA
;
A
#
# COMPACT_ATOMS: atom_id res chain seq x y z
N MET A 1 -53.73 -46.19 61.05
CA MET A 1 -52.81 -45.06 61.34
C MET A 1 -51.44 -45.45 60.83
N ALA A 2 -50.74 -44.79 59.93
CA ALA A 2 -51.02 -43.79 58.90
C ALA A 2 -49.77 -43.87 58.00
N GLU A 3 -49.94 -43.79 56.68
CA GLU A 3 -48.82 -43.64 55.72
C GLU A 3 -48.04 -42.35 56.01
N ILE A 4 -46.70 -42.40 55.88
CA ILE A 4 -45.90 -41.20 55.60
C ILE A 4 -44.97 -41.48 54.43
N SER A 5 -45.42 -40.94 53.31
CA SER A 5 -44.75 -40.70 52.03
C SER A 5 -43.49 -39.85 52.18
N GLY A 6 -42.49 -40.13 51.34
CA GLY A 6 -41.18 -39.50 51.35
C GLY A 6 -41.08 -38.10 50.74
N ARG A 7 -39.87 -37.55 50.78
CA ARG A 7 -39.36 -36.54 49.81
C ARG A 7 -37.84 -36.36 50.00
N ASN A 8 -37.03 -37.07 49.23
CA ASN A 8 -35.64 -36.68 49.02
C ASN A 8 -35.62 -35.73 47.82
N GLY A 9 -35.58 -34.43 48.08
CA GLY A 9 -35.44 -33.38 47.07
C GLY A 9 -34.02 -33.37 46.51
N GLY A 10 -33.73 -34.27 45.56
CA GLY A 10 -32.60 -34.11 44.67
C GLY A 10 -32.91 -33.00 43.68
N VAL A 11 -32.33 -31.82 43.88
CA VAL A 11 -32.27 -30.77 42.86
C VAL A 11 -31.36 -31.28 41.75
N ALA A 12 -31.95 -31.90 40.73
CA ALA A 12 -31.27 -32.16 39.48
C ALA A 12 -31.06 -30.81 38.79
N LEU A 13 -29.88 -30.22 39.00
CA LEU A 13 -29.41 -29.10 38.18
C LEU A 13 -29.27 -29.62 36.76
N ASP A 14 -30.18 -29.19 35.89
CA ASP A 14 -30.16 -29.52 34.46
C ASP A 14 -29.00 -28.78 33.79
N VAL A 15 -27.81 -29.34 33.95
CA VAL A 15 -26.56 -28.90 33.31
C VAL A 15 -26.73 -28.81 31.78
N LYS A 16 -27.66 -29.59 31.21
CA LYS A 16 -27.88 -29.67 29.77
C LYS A 16 -28.63 -28.47 29.21
N ALA A 17 -29.56 -27.88 29.98
CA ALA A 17 -30.25 -26.64 29.60
C ALA A 17 -29.35 -25.39 29.76
N ALA A 18 -28.47 -25.40 30.76
CA ALA A 18 -27.46 -24.36 30.94
C ALA A 18 -26.41 -24.40 29.81
N ASP A 19 -25.95 -25.59 29.41
CA ASP A 19 -25.04 -25.76 28.27
C ASP A 19 -25.72 -25.39 26.95
N ALA A 20 -26.99 -25.72 26.75
CA ALA A 20 -27.71 -25.35 25.54
C ALA A 20 -27.94 -23.83 25.42
N SER A 21 -28.23 -23.15 26.54
CA SER A 21 -28.37 -21.69 26.57
C SER A 21 -27.02 -20.98 26.44
N ALA A 22 -25.95 -21.54 27.01
CA ALA A 22 -24.58 -21.03 26.82
C ALA A 22 -24.11 -21.22 25.37
N LYS A 23 -24.44 -22.35 24.73
CA LYS A 23 -24.07 -22.63 23.34
C LYS A 23 -24.88 -21.78 22.35
N ALA A 24 -26.16 -21.51 22.64
CA ALA A 24 -26.98 -20.58 21.86
C ALA A 24 -26.50 -19.13 22.01
N ALA A 25 -26.09 -18.71 23.21
CA ALA A 25 -25.50 -17.39 23.44
C ALA A 25 -24.12 -17.25 22.78
N MET A 26 -23.34 -18.33 22.66
CA MET A 26 -22.06 -18.32 21.93
C MET A 26 -22.25 -18.26 20.40
N ASP A 27 -23.30 -18.87 19.84
CA ASP A 27 -23.61 -18.82 18.40
C ASP A 27 -24.17 -17.45 17.97
N GLU A 28 -25.00 -16.81 18.80
CA GLU A 28 -25.52 -15.46 18.50
C GLU A 28 -24.47 -14.35 18.69
N GLN A 29 -23.46 -14.57 19.55
CA GLN A 29 -22.43 -13.57 19.85
C GLN A 29 -21.23 -13.61 18.87
N GLU A 30 -21.01 -14.72 18.14
CA GLU A 30 -20.04 -14.76 17.02
C GLU A 30 -20.54 -14.03 15.75
N THR A 31 -21.84 -13.77 15.63
CA THR A 31 -22.40 -13.08 14.46
C THR A 31 -22.24 -11.55 14.52
N GLY A 32 -21.83 -11.00 15.68
CA GLY A 32 -21.69 -9.55 15.92
C GLY A 32 -20.27 -9.05 16.23
N ALA A 33 -19.26 -9.92 16.26
CA ALA A 33 -17.91 -9.55 16.68
C ALA A 33 -17.03 -9.12 15.48
N CYS A 34 -17.00 -7.82 15.24
CA CYS A 34 -15.92 -7.11 14.55
C CYS A 34 -15.46 -7.74 13.21
N CYS A 35 -16.26 -7.59 12.15
CA CYS A 35 -15.77 -7.84 10.81
C CYS A 35 -14.77 -6.73 10.42
N PHE A 36 -13.50 -6.88 10.83
CA PHE A 36 -12.40 -6.29 10.09
C PHE A 36 -12.43 -6.96 8.71
N VAL A 37 -13.24 -6.42 7.79
CA VAL A 37 -13.31 -6.91 6.41
C VAL A 37 -11.93 -6.70 5.80
N LEU A 38 -11.12 -7.76 5.78
CA LEU A 38 -9.85 -7.75 5.07
C LEU A 38 -10.14 -7.32 3.62
N PRO A 39 -9.38 -6.35 3.07
CA PRO A 39 -9.59 -5.90 1.71
C PRO A 39 -9.56 -7.08 0.74
N THR A 40 -10.60 -7.20 -0.07
CA THR A 40 -10.67 -8.19 -1.14
C THR A 40 -9.52 -7.98 -2.11
N PHE A 41 -9.11 -9.05 -2.80
CA PHE A 41 -8.04 -8.96 -3.79
C PHE A 41 -8.32 -7.90 -4.86
N VAL A 42 -9.58 -7.75 -5.27
CA VAL A 42 -10.02 -6.72 -6.24
C VAL A 42 -9.81 -5.31 -5.68
N GLN A 43 -10.14 -5.06 -4.40
CA GLN A 43 -9.89 -3.75 -3.77
C GLN A 43 -8.39 -3.42 -3.74
N LYS A 44 -7.52 -4.42 -3.51
CA LYS A 44 -6.07 -4.24 -3.59
C LYS A 44 -5.62 -3.85 -4.99
N MET A 45 -6.17 -4.48 -6.03
CA MET A 45 -5.84 -4.14 -7.42
C MET A 45 -6.25 -2.71 -7.75
N ILE A 46 -7.47 -2.30 -7.36
CA ILE A 46 -7.97 -0.94 -7.59
C ILE A 46 -7.09 0.08 -6.87
N ALA A 47 -6.72 -0.20 -5.61
CA ALA A 47 -5.82 0.67 -4.85
C ALA A 47 -4.44 0.81 -5.52
N GLU A 48 -3.87 -0.26 -6.06
CA GLU A 48 -2.60 -0.20 -6.83
C GLU A 48 -2.74 0.57 -8.14
N VAL A 49 -3.81 0.36 -8.92
CA VAL A 49 -4.06 1.13 -10.16
C VAL A 49 -4.19 2.61 -9.84
N CYS A 50 -5.07 2.97 -8.90
CA CYS A 50 -5.33 4.36 -8.54
C CYS A 50 -4.10 5.03 -7.91
N GLY A 51 -3.41 4.33 -7.01
CA GLY A 51 -2.21 4.85 -6.37
C GLY A 51 -1.09 5.09 -7.37
N THR A 52 -0.78 4.12 -8.24
CA THR A 52 0.22 4.32 -9.31
C THR A 52 -0.22 5.41 -10.28
N TYR A 53 -1.53 5.50 -10.62
CA TYR A 53 -2.04 6.57 -11.46
C TYR A 53 -1.74 7.95 -10.87
N PHE A 54 -2.15 8.21 -9.63
CA PHE A 54 -1.95 9.51 -9.01
C PHE A 54 -0.46 9.83 -8.77
N LEU A 55 0.34 8.83 -8.42
CA LEU A 55 1.78 8.97 -8.25
C LEU A 55 2.45 9.42 -9.56
N ILE A 56 2.19 8.72 -10.66
CA ILE A 56 2.77 9.03 -11.97
C ILE A 56 2.20 10.35 -12.50
N PHE A 57 0.91 10.60 -12.32
CA PHE A 57 0.27 11.84 -12.75
C PHE A 57 0.89 13.07 -12.08
N ALA A 58 1.05 13.05 -10.75
CA ALA A 58 1.64 14.14 -10.00
C ALA A 58 3.15 14.29 -10.28
N GLY A 59 3.90 13.18 -10.18
CA GLY A 59 5.35 13.16 -10.37
C GLY A 59 5.75 13.60 -11.77
N CYS A 60 5.29 12.90 -12.81
CA CYS A 60 5.58 13.25 -14.20
C CYS A 60 4.94 14.59 -14.59
N GLY A 61 3.76 14.93 -14.05
CA GLY A 61 3.14 16.23 -14.27
C GLY A 61 4.01 17.39 -13.81
N SER A 62 4.65 17.26 -12.64
CA SER A 62 5.58 18.28 -12.14
C SER A 62 6.78 18.47 -13.07
N VAL A 63 7.30 17.40 -13.68
CA VAL A 63 8.39 17.45 -14.67
C VAL A 63 7.95 18.16 -15.95
N VAL A 64 6.77 17.82 -16.48
CA VAL A 64 6.22 18.45 -17.69
C VAL A 64 6.00 19.95 -17.47
N VAL A 65 5.39 20.33 -16.33
CA VAL A 65 5.19 21.74 -15.97
C VAL A 65 6.53 22.46 -15.82
N ASN A 66 7.51 21.85 -15.15
CA ASN A 66 8.83 22.46 -14.97
C ASN A 66 9.56 22.69 -16.31
N ARG A 67 9.49 21.75 -17.24
CA ARG A 67 10.14 21.92 -18.55
C ARG A 67 9.51 23.02 -19.40
N ASN A 68 8.23 23.32 -19.18
CA ASN A 68 7.51 24.36 -19.91
C ASN A 68 7.71 25.75 -19.30
N GLU A 69 7.49 25.88 -17.99
CA GLU A 69 7.45 27.18 -17.32
C GLU A 69 8.65 27.44 -16.39
N LYS A 70 9.44 26.40 -16.07
CA LYS A 70 10.59 26.44 -15.14
C LYS A 70 10.28 26.94 -13.72
N VAL A 71 9.00 26.93 -13.34
CA VAL A 71 8.52 27.44 -12.04
C VAL A 71 8.73 26.43 -10.90
N VAL A 72 8.64 25.13 -11.20
CA VAL A 72 8.67 24.08 -10.16
C VAL A 72 10.07 23.88 -9.62
N THR A 73 11.11 23.96 -10.47
CA THR A 73 12.52 23.66 -10.19
C THR A 73 12.75 22.21 -9.73
N GLU A 74 14.01 21.75 -9.69
CA GLU A 74 14.33 20.38 -9.25
C GLU A 74 13.86 20.07 -7.83
N PRO A 75 14.05 20.96 -6.82
CA PRO A 75 13.49 20.72 -5.48
C PRO A 75 11.96 20.56 -5.46
N GLY A 76 11.23 21.30 -6.30
CA GLY A 76 9.77 21.18 -6.36
C GLY A 76 9.31 19.87 -6.97
N ILE A 77 10.04 19.33 -7.95
CA ILE A 77 9.79 18.00 -8.52
C ILE A 77 10.01 16.94 -7.43
N ALA A 78 11.14 17.00 -6.71
CA ALA A 78 11.45 16.09 -5.63
C ALA A 78 10.38 16.09 -4.51
N ILE A 79 9.96 17.28 -4.08
CA ILE A 79 8.89 17.45 -3.08
C ILE A 79 7.58 16.83 -3.59
N THR A 80 7.23 17.04 -4.86
CA THR A 80 5.99 16.49 -5.44
C THR A 80 5.99 14.97 -5.42
N TRP A 81 7.09 14.32 -5.84
CA TRP A 81 7.21 12.86 -5.79
C TRP A 81 7.10 12.32 -4.37
N GLY A 82 7.84 12.90 -3.42
CA GLY A 82 7.83 12.43 -2.03
C GLY A 82 6.49 12.63 -1.34
N LEU A 83 5.87 13.80 -1.48
CA LEU A 83 4.56 14.08 -0.89
C LEU A 83 3.45 13.25 -1.53
N ALA A 84 3.50 13.00 -2.84
CA ALA A 84 2.53 12.12 -3.50
C ALA A 84 2.59 10.70 -2.89
N VAL A 85 3.79 10.13 -2.75
CA VAL A 85 3.95 8.81 -2.10
C VAL A 85 3.47 8.84 -0.66
N LEU A 86 3.85 9.85 0.12
CA LEU A 86 3.43 10.00 1.52
C LEU A 86 1.91 9.97 1.64
N VAL A 87 1.21 10.81 0.87
CA VAL A 87 -0.25 10.92 0.91
C VAL A 87 -0.90 9.61 0.48
N LEU A 88 -0.42 8.98 -0.58
CA LEU A 88 -0.99 7.74 -1.10
C LEU A 88 -0.76 6.54 -0.16
N VAL A 89 0.41 6.43 0.45
CA VAL A 89 0.70 5.39 1.45
C VAL A 89 -0.22 5.54 2.66
N TYR A 90 -0.43 6.76 3.18
CA TYR A 90 -1.38 6.96 4.27
C TYR A 90 -2.84 6.74 3.85
N SER A 91 -3.18 7.05 2.61
CA SER A 91 -4.56 6.95 2.13
C SER A 91 -4.99 5.51 1.81
N VAL A 92 -4.15 4.72 1.13
CA VAL A 92 -4.54 3.37 0.65
C VAL A 92 -3.54 2.27 1.02
N GLY A 93 -2.51 2.57 1.80
CA GLY A 93 -1.53 1.57 2.27
C GLY A 93 -2.16 0.47 3.11
N HIS A 94 -3.19 0.78 3.90
CA HIS A 94 -3.96 -0.21 4.66
C HIS A 94 -4.80 -1.14 3.76
N ILE A 95 -5.00 -0.79 2.48
CA ILE A 95 -5.77 -1.58 1.51
C ILE A 95 -4.85 -2.56 0.78
N SER A 96 -3.89 -2.04 -0.01
CA SER A 96 -3.05 -2.86 -0.89
C SER A 96 -1.64 -3.13 -0.35
N GLY A 97 -1.20 -2.42 0.69
CA GLY A 97 0.21 -2.30 1.06
C GLY A 97 0.93 -1.14 0.36
N ALA A 98 0.25 -0.42 -0.55
CA ALA A 98 0.78 0.74 -1.27
C ALA A 98 2.13 0.48 -1.95
N HIS A 99 2.21 -0.57 -2.76
CA HIS A 99 3.47 -0.88 -3.44
C HIS A 99 3.74 0.14 -4.56
N PHE A 100 2.72 0.40 -5.37
CA PHE A 100 2.68 1.33 -6.51
C PHE A 100 3.82 1.19 -7.54
N ASN A 101 4.63 0.14 -7.41
CA ASN A 101 5.89 -0.03 -8.11
C ASN A 101 6.21 -1.54 -8.24
N PRO A 102 6.51 -2.02 -9.47
CA PRO A 102 6.91 -3.40 -9.70
C PRO A 102 8.15 -3.84 -8.92
N ALA A 103 9.19 -3.00 -8.84
CA ALA A 103 10.43 -3.29 -8.11
C ALA A 103 10.17 -3.46 -6.62
N VAL A 104 9.34 -2.58 -6.03
CA VAL A 104 8.90 -2.71 -4.63
C VAL A 104 8.13 -4.01 -4.44
N THR A 105 7.18 -4.32 -5.33
CA THR A 105 6.38 -5.55 -5.23
C THR A 105 7.24 -6.81 -5.28
N ILE A 106 8.21 -6.85 -6.20
CA ILE A 106 9.15 -7.96 -6.32
C ILE A 106 10.02 -8.06 -5.08
N ALA A 107 10.53 -6.94 -4.56
CA ALA A 107 11.37 -6.92 -3.36
C ALA A 107 10.61 -7.40 -2.10
N PHE A 108 9.34 -7.03 -1.94
CA PHE A 108 8.51 -7.60 -0.87
C PHE A 108 8.31 -9.12 -1.04
N ALA A 109 8.18 -9.59 -2.27
CA ALA A 109 8.04 -11.02 -2.56
C ALA A 109 9.33 -11.81 -2.28
N THR A 110 10.50 -11.26 -2.63
CA THR A 110 11.81 -11.88 -2.32
C THR A 110 12.07 -11.91 -0.82
N CYS A 111 11.66 -10.87 -0.09
CA CYS A 111 11.71 -10.82 1.38
C CYS A 111 10.63 -11.67 2.08
N LYS A 112 9.84 -12.47 1.34
CA LYS A 112 8.73 -13.29 1.86
C LYS A 112 7.66 -12.50 2.62
N ARG A 113 7.54 -11.20 2.34
CA ARG A 113 6.52 -10.30 2.89
C ARG A 113 5.28 -10.19 1.99
N PHE A 114 5.37 -10.68 0.76
CA PHE A 114 4.27 -10.68 -0.20
C PHE A 114 4.23 -11.99 -1.01
N PRO A 115 3.05 -12.59 -1.26
CA PRO A 115 2.96 -13.86 -1.98
C PRO A 115 3.29 -13.71 -3.47
N TRP A 116 4.25 -14.49 -3.96
CA TRP A 116 4.68 -14.51 -5.37
C TRP A 116 3.53 -14.69 -6.37
N LYS A 117 2.47 -15.40 -6.01
CA LYS A 117 1.28 -15.61 -6.86
C LYS A 117 0.53 -14.32 -7.19
N HIS A 118 0.65 -13.28 -6.35
CA HIS A 118 -0.03 -11.99 -6.57
C HIS A 118 0.84 -10.97 -7.30
N VAL A 119 2.16 -11.22 -7.41
CA VAL A 119 3.11 -10.30 -8.05
C VAL A 119 2.70 -9.95 -9.49
N PRO A 120 2.36 -10.91 -10.38
CA PRO A 120 1.99 -10.56 -11.76
C PRO A 120 0.77 -9.63 -11.84
N ALA A 121 -0.22 -9.83 -10.96
CA ALA A 121 -1.43 -9.01 -10.93
C ALA A 121 -1.16 -7.60 -10.42
N TYR A 122 -0.35 -7.45 -9.37
CA TYR A 122 0.10 -6.13 -8.88
C TYR A 122 0.90 -5.39 -9.94
N VAL A 123 1.85 -6.06 -10.60
CA VAL A 123 2.64 -5.46 -11.68
C VAL A 123 1.74 -5.01 -12.83
N ALA A 124 0.77 -5.83 -13.24
CA ALA A 124 -0.20 -5.45 -14.28
C ALA A 124 -1.06 -4.25 -13.85
N ALA A 125 -1.52 -4.20 -12.60
CA ALA A 125 -2.27 -3.07 -12.05
C ALA A 125 -1.44 -1.77 -12.05
N GLN A 126 -0.18 -1.84 -11.62
CA GLN A 126 0.74 -0.71 -11.60
C GLN A 126 1.05 -0.20 -13.02
N MET A 127 1.31 -1.11 -13.96
CA MET A 127 1.51 -0.76 -15.37
C MET A 127 0.28 -0.14 -16.01
N LEU A 128 -0.92 -0.62 -15.66
CA LEU A 128 -2.17 -0.01 -16.12
C LEU A 128 -2.33 1.41 -15.55
N GLY A 129 -2.11 1.58 -14.24
CA GLY A 129 -2.18 2.90 -13.59
C GLY A 129 -1.21 3.91 -14.20
N SER A 130 0.05 3.51 -14.43
CA SER A 130 1.06 4.36 -15.04
C SER A 130 0.71 4.72 -16.48
N LEU A 131 0.25 3.74 -17.29
CA LEU A 131 -0.16 3.97 -18.67
C LEU A 131 -1.32 4.97 -18.75
N LEU A 132 -2.34 4.81 -17.89
CA LEU A 132 -3.47 5.72 -17.83
C LEU A 132 -3.03 7.14 -17.44
N ALA A 133 -2.13 7.27 -16.45
CA ALA A 133 -1.61 8.57 -16.02
C ALA A 133 -0.82 9.27 -17.12
N SER A 134 0.11 8.55 -17.77
CA SER A 134 0.86 9.07 -18.91
C SER A 134 -0.05 9.44 -20.08
N GLY A 135 -1.09 8.65 -20.34
CA GLY A 135 -2.13 8.96 -21.32
C GLY A 135 -2.87 10.27 -20.99
N THR A 136 -3.32 10.44 -19.76
CA THR A 136 -3.97 11.68 -19.30
C THR A 136 -3.03 12.88 -19.45
N LEU A 137 -1.78 12.76 -19.01
CA LEU A 137 -0.76 13.81 -19.16
C LEU A 137 -0.58 14.21 -20.62
N ARG A 138 -0.48 13.24 -21.53
CA ARG A 138 -0.35 13.50 -22.96
C ARG A 138 -1.56 14.22 -23.55
N LEU A 139 -2.77 13.89 -23.09
CA LEU A 139 -4.00 14.57 -23.54
C LEU A 139 -4.09 16.00 -23.01
N LEU A 140 -3.70 16.23 -21.75
CA LEU A 140 -3.74 17.56 -21.12
C LEU A 140 -2.66 18.50 -21.67
N PHE A 141 -1.45 17.98 -21.92
CA PHE A 141 -0.30 18.74 -22.40
C PHE A 141 0.00 18.45 -23.87
N THR A 142 -0.99 18.65 -24.75
CA THR A 142 -0.84 18.42 -26.19
C THR A 142 -0.01 19.50 -26.91
N GLY A 143 0.62 19.15 -28.04
CA GLY A 143 1.31 20.09 -28.93
C GLY A 143 2.76 20.36 -28.56
N ARG A 144 3.15 21.63 -28.36
CA ARG A 144 4.52 22.05 -27.99
C ARG A 144 4.99 21.51 -26.63
N HIS A 145 4.07 20.93 -25.86
CA HIS A 145 4.25 20.39 -24.52
C HIS A 145 4.22 18.85 -24.47
N ASP A 146 4.15 18.17 -25.64
CA ASP A 146 4.28 16.71 -25.71
C ASP A 146 5.71 16.31 -25.38
N GLN A 147 5.95 16.06 -24.09
CA GLN A 147 7.27 15.78 -23.55
C GLN A 147 7.29 14.43 -22.87
N PHE A 148 8.33 13.66 -23.19
CA PHE A 148 8.62 12.43 -22.47
C PHE A 148 9.08 12.77 -21.06
N ALA A 149 8.23 12.48 -20.07
CA ALA A 149 8.48 12.70 -18.65
C ALA A 149 9.16 11.50 -17.96
N GLY A 150 9.66 10.54 -18.75
CA GLY A 150 10.44 9.42 -18.23
C GLY A 150 11.91 9.77 -18.02
N THR A 151 12.58 8.94 -17.22
CA THR A 151 14.01 9.07 -16.93
C THR A 151 14.84 8.83 -18.19
N LEU A 152 15.64 9.82 -18.58
CA LEU A 152 16.64 9.68 -19.63
C LEU A 152 18.02 9.69 -18.98
N PRO A 153 18.89 8.71 -19.28
CA PRO A 153 20.25 8.71 -18.75
C PRO A 153 21.00 9.93 -19.26
N THR A 154 21.53 10.74 -18.35
CA THR A 154 22.37 11.91 -18.67
C THR A 154 23.84 11.52 -18.88
N GLY A 155 24.24 10.34 -18.42
CA GLY A 155 25.59 9.77 -18.54
C GLY A 155 25.60 8.40 -19.22
N SER A 156 26.55 7.55 -18.85
CA SER A 156 26.64 6.18 -19.40
C SER A 156 25.55 5.26 -18.84
N ASP A 157 25.15 4.24 -19.60
CA ASP A 157 24.21 3.21 -19.16
C ASP A 157 24.67 2.53 -17.86
N MET A 158 25.97 2.31 -17.70
CA MET A 158 26.55 1.74 -16.48
C MET A 158 26.37 2.68 -15.28
N GLN A 159 26.59 3.98 -15.47
CA GLN A 159 26.37 4.96 -14.41
C GLN A 159 24.90 5.02 -14.00
N ALA A 160 23.98 5.06 -14.98
CA ALA A 160 22.54 5.04 -14.71
C ALA A 160 22.14 3.78 -13.95
N PHE A 161 22.61 2.61 -14.38
CA PHE A 161 22.38 1.33 -13.71
C PHE A 161 22.85 1.35 -12.24
N VAL A 162 24.06 1.85 -11.98
CA VAL A 162 24.62 1.93 -10.62
C VAL A 162 23.78 2.87 -9.74
N ILE A 163 23.39 4.03 -10.26
CA ILE A 163 22.55 4.99 -9.52
C ILE A 163 21.19 4.36 -9.20
N GLU A 164 20.50 3.79 -10.19
CA GLU A 164 19.21 3.12 -10.03
C GLU A 164 19.27 1.97 -9.01
N PHE A 165 20.35 1.19 -9.03
CA PHE A 165 20.58 0.14 -8.04
C PHE A 165 20.72 0.71 -6.62
N ILE A 166 21.54 1.75 -6.44
CA ILE A 166 21.78 2.37 -5.13
C ILE A 166 20.50 2.98 -4.57
N ILE A 167 19.76 3.75 -5.37
CA ILE A 167 18.53 4.42 -4.90
C ILE A 167 17.39 3.44 -4.64
N THR A 168 17.28 2.36 -5.44
CA THR A 168 16.29 1.30 -5.20
C THR A 168 16.64 0.52 -3.95
N PHE A 169 17.93 0.21 -3.74
CA PHE A 169 18.39 -0.41 -2.50
C PHE A 169 18.09 0.48 -1.30
N TYR A 170 18.38 1.78 -1.38
CA TYR A 170 18.11 2.73 -0.30
C TYR A 170 16.62 2.83 0.02
N LEU A 171 15.77 2.91 -1.00
CA LEU A 171 14.31 2.87 -0.87
C LEU A 171 13.85 1.59 -0.17
N MET A 172 14.30 0.43 -0.65
CA MET A 172 13.89 -0.85 -0.07
C MET A 172 14.43 -1.09 1.33
N PHE A 173 15.62 -0.57 1.64
CA PHE A 173 16.19 -0.61 2.98
C PHE A 173 15.30 0.15 3.97
N VAL A 174 14.90 1.38 3.62
CA VAL A 174 14.00 2.19 4.45
C VAL A 174 12.62 1.53 4.57
N ILE A 175 12.00 1.14 3.45
CA ILE A 175 10.69 0.49 3.46
C ILE A 175 10.72 -0.76 4.35
N SER A 176 11.74 -1.62 4.20
CA SER A 176 11.84 -2.84 5.02
C SER A 176 12.02 -2.50 6.49
N GLY A 177 12.85 -1.49 6.82
CA GLY A 177 13.04 -1.04 8.20
C GLY A 177 11.75 -0.54 8.85
N VAL A 178 10.98 0.30 8.15
CA VAL A 178 9.78 0.93 8.73
C VAL A 178 8.51 0.08 8.62
N ALA A 179 8.42 -0.79 7.61
CA ALA A 179 7.23 -1.60 7.36
C ALA A 179 7.30 -3.00 7.98
N THR A 180 8.48 -3.49 8.37
CA THR A 180 8.64 -4.88 8.81
C THR A 180 9.20 -5.06 10.22
N ASP A 181 9.71 -4.01 10.85
CA ASP A 181 10.19 -4.04 12.23
C ASP A 181 9.07 -3.58 13.18
N ASN A 182 8.69 -4.45 14.12
CA ASN A 182 7.69 -4.13 15.15
C ASN A 182 8.16 -3.04 16.14
N ARG A 183 9.46 -2.69 16.13
CA ARG A 183 10.02 -1.59 16.93
C ARG A 183 9.89 -0.24 16.22
N ALA A 184 9.65 -0.24 14.91
CA ALA A 184 9.45 0.99 14.16
C ALA A 184 8.06 1.56 14.43
N ILE A 185 7.95 2.89 14.43
CA ILE A 185 6.66 3.57 14.56
C ILE A 185 5.95 3.43 13.21
N GLY A 186 5.11 2.40 13.07
CA GLY A 186 4.40 2.09 11.82
C GLY A 186 3.56 3.26 11.29
N GLU A 187 3.06 4.12 12.18
CA GLU A 187 2.34 5.34 11.81
C GLU A 187 3.21 6.37 11.07
N LEU A 188 4.54 6.31 11.20
CA LEU A 188 5.48 7.18 10.48
C LEU A 188 6.01 6.55 9.20
N ALA A 189 5.58 5.33 8.83
CA ALA A 189 6.06 4.64 7.65
C ALA A 189 5.81 5.46 6.37
N GLY A 190 4.63 6.04 6.20
CA GLY A 190 4.31 6.89 5.04
C GLY A 190 5.24 8.10 4.92
N LEU A 191 5.52 8.78 6.04
CA LEU A 191 6.47 9.90 6.08
C LEU A 191 7.89 9.47 5.71
N ALA A 192 8.38 8.36 6.28
CA ALA A 192 9.73 7.86 5.99
C ALA A 192 9.88 7.47 4.52
N ILE A 193 8.92 6.71 3.98
CA ILE A 193 8.95 6.25 2.59
C ILE A 193 8.87 7.45 1.62
N GLY A 194 7.96 8.39 1.87
CA GLY A 194 7.84 9.61 1.06
C GLY A 194 9.10 10.48 1.11
N ALA A 195 9.70 10.65 2.29
CA ALA A 195 10.95 11.38 2.45
C ALA A 195 12.12 10.71 1.69
N THR A 196 12.20 9.38 1.70
CA THR A 196 13.23 8.66 0.93
C THR A 196 13.06 8.85 -0.58
N ILE A 197 11.83 8.84 -1.10
CA ILE A 197 11.57 9.12 -2.51
C ILE A 197 11.95 10.57 -2.85
N LEU A 198 11.59 11.54 -2.01
CA LEU A 198 12.01 12.94 -2.18
C LEU A 198 13.54 13.04 -2.28
N LEU A 199 14.25 12.45 -1.31
CA LEU A 199 15.71 12.48 -1.28
C LEU A 199 16.28 11.87 -2.55
N ASN A 200 15.83 10.67 -2.93
CA ASN A 200 16.27 10.00 -4.15
C ASN A 200 16.15 10.93 -5.36
N VAL A 201 14.98 11.52 -5.59
CA VAL A 201 14.79 12.46 -6.70
C VAL A 201 15.69 13.68 -6.58
N MET A 202 15.89 14.23 -5.38
CA MET A 202 16.66 15.45 -5.17
C MET A 202 18.15 15.32 -5.52
N PHE A 203 18.76 14.15 -5.33
CA PHE A 203 20.18 13.95 -5.63
C PHE A 203 20.45 13.13 -6.90
N THR A 204 19.41 12.58 -7.55
CA THR A 204 19.54 11.89 -8.84
C THR A 204 18.96 12.63 -10.04
N ALA A 205 18.29 13.77 -9.82
CA ALA A 205 17.83 14.66 -10.88
C ALA A 205 19.01 15.34 -11.61
#